data_AF-A0A519K646-F1
#
_entry.id   AF-A0A519K646-F1
#
_cell.length_a   1.000
_cell.length_b   1.000
_cell.length_c   1.000
_cell.angle_alpha   90.00
_cell.angle_beta   90.00
_cell.angle_gamma   90.00
#
_symmetry.space_group_name_H-M   'P 1'
#
loop_
_entity.id
_entity.type
_entity.pdbx_description
1 polymer ?
#
loop_
_entity_poly.entity_id
_entity_poly.type
_entity_poly.pdbx_seq_one_letter_code
_entity_poly.pdbx_strand_id
1 'polypeptide(L)'
;MADPGTIIIQEFFPVGSDPIRDAKNTVKNKFKDITEEAGLVTKDWCTGVSIVDVNQDGFDDIYVCVFGKDLKQRSKNLLYINNKNLGFRESASEYGLADTGYSTQAAFFDYDKDGDLDMYLTNYLLSPNNANVVAPRDRSGYSPANDRLYRNDGDSTGRG
;
A
#
# COMPACT_ATOMS: atom_id res chain seq x y z
N MET A 1 7.96 10.56 20.74
CA MET A 1 8.08 10.63 19.27
C MET A 1 7.31 9.43 18.73
N ALA A 2 6.31 9.64 17.87
CA ALA A 2 5.60 8.53 17.23
C ALA A 2 6.52 7.87 16.20
N ASP A 3 6.58 6.55 16.23
CA ASP A 3 7.35 5.75 15.27
C ASP A 3 6.74 5.94 13.87
N PRO A 4 7.51 6.39 12.86
CA PRO A 4 6.95 6.69 11.54
C PRO A 4 6.56 5.40 10.80
N GLY A 5 5.26 5.21 10.58
CA GLY A 5 4.73 4.45 9.44
C GLY A 5 4.91 2.94 9.43
N THR A 6 5.14 2.30 10.57
CA THR A 6 5.22 0.83 10.65
C THR A 6 3.88 0.21 10.24
N ILE A 7 3.89 -0.60 9.18
CA ILE A 7 2.76 -1.49 8.86
C ILE A 7 2.81 -2.62 9.88
N ILE A 8 2.05 -2.48 10.97
CA ILE A 8 2.02 -3.52 12.00
C ILE A 8 1.22 -4.69 11.47
N ILE A 9 1.89 -5.74 11.01
CA ILE A 9 1.25 -7.03 10.81
C ILE A 9 1.30 -7.80 12.12
N GLN A 10 0.11 -8.22 12.56
CA GLN A 10 -0.05 -9.05 13.72
C GLN A 10 -0.45 -10.46 13.30
N GLU A 11 0.37 -11.44 13.66
CA GLU A 11 -0.03 -12.83 13.50
C GLU A 11 -1.11 -13.16 14.53
N PHE A 12 -2.25 -13.67 14.06
CA PHE A 12 -3.24 -14.29 14.93
C PHE A 12 -2.86 -15.75 15.11
N PHE A 13 -2.61 -16.16 16.35
CA PHE A 13 -2.49 -17.56 16.68
C PHE A 13 -3.89 -18.09 17.07
N PRO A 14 -4.64 -18.77 16.17
CA PRO A 14 -5.73 -19.60 16.61
C PRO A 14 -5.11 -20.77 17.38
N VAL A 15 -5.05 -20.65 18.71
CA VAL A 15 -4.63 -21.77 19.55
C VAL A 15 -5.72 -22.83 19.46
N GLY A 16 -5.33 -24.07 19.15
CA GLY A 16 -6.24 -25.20 19.03
C GLY A 16 -7.29 -25.23 20.14
N SER A 17 -8.55 -25.33 19.72
CA SER A 17 -9.78 -25.64 20.47
C SER A 17 -10.09 -24.97 21.83
N ASP A 18 -9.21 -24.22 22.50
CA ASP A 18 -9.54 -23.61 23.80
C ASP A 18 -8.88 -22.24 24.03
N PRO A 19 -9.66 -21.16 24.26
CA PRO A 19 -9.13 -19.84 24.55
C PRO A 19 -8.49 -19.80 25.95
N ILE A 20 -7.25 -19.30 26.05
CA ILE A 20 -6.63 -18.96 27.34
C ILE A 20 -7.40 -17.79 27.96
N ARG A 21 -8.21 -18.15 28.95
CA ARG A 21 -8.98 -17.23 29.80
C ARG A 21 -8.10 -16.71 30.94
N ASP A 22 -8.18 -15.42 31.25
CA ASP A 22 -7.62 -14.92 32.52
C ASP A 22 -8.47 -15.38 33.72
N ALA A 23 -8.05 -15.05 34.94
CA ALA A 23 -8.80 -15.38 36.16
C ALA A 23 -10.24 -14.79 36.20
N LYS A 24 -10.61 -13.96 35.21
CA LYS A 24 -11.93 -13.36 35.04
C LYS A 24 -12.68 -13.88 33.81
N ASN A 25 -12.20 -14.97 33.19
CA ASN A 25 -12.85 -15.62 32.07
C ASN A 25 -12.92 -14.79 30.77
N THR A 26 -11.96 -13.87 30.58
CA THR A 26 -11.90 -13.01 29.38
C THR A 26 -10.96 -13.63 28.33
N VAL A 27 -11.40 -13.73 27.07
CA VAL A 27 -10.53 -14.17 25.95
C VAL A 27 -9.47 -13.10 25.71
N LYS A 28 -8.19 -13.45 25.91
CA LYS A 28 -7.08 -12.56 25.55
C LYS A 28 -6.57 -12.94 24.16
N ASN A 29 -6.98 -12.17 23.15
CA ASN A 29 -6.30 -12.18 21.85
C ASN A 29 -4.86 -11.72 22.08
N LYS A 30 -3.88 -12.57 21.76
CA LYS A 30 -2.46 -12.22 21.75
C LYS A 30 -2.07 -11.96 20.32
N PHE A 31 -1.39 -10.84 20.11
CA PHE A 31 -0.84 -10.44 18.83
C PHE A 31 0.68 -10.43 18.96
N LYS A 32 1.38 -11.02 17.99
CA LYS A 32 2.83 -10.87 17.83
C LYS A 32 3.07 -9.92 16.68
N ASP A 33 3.84 -8.86 16.92
CA ASP A 33 4.37 -8.03 15.85
C ASP A 33 5.43 -8.83 15.09
N ILE A 34 5.18 -9.06 13.80
CA ILE A 34 6.09 -9.79 12.90
C ILE A 34 6.58 -8.90 11.76
N THR A 35 6.43 -7.57 11.88
CA THR A 35 6.67 -6.64 10.76
C THR A 35 8.08 -6.75 10.18
N GLU A 36 9.10 -6.79 11.05
CA GLU A 36 10.49 -6.96 10.62
C GLU A 36 10.76 -8.36 10.04
N GLU A 37 10.24 -9.40 10.69
CA GLU A 37 10.38 -10.81 10.25
C GLU A 37 9.74 -11.03 8.86
N ALA A 38 8.63 -10.35 8.61
CA ALA A 38 7.87 -10.40 7.36
C ALA A 38 8.48 -9.55 6.23
N GLY A 39 9.47 -8.70 6.52
CA GLY A 39 10.05 -7.80 5.51
C GLY A 39 9.20 -6.57 5.17
N LEU A 40 8.18 -6.25 5.98
CA LEU A 40 7.24 -5.14 5.77
C LEU A 40 7.69 -3.84 6.44
N VAL A 41 8.95 -3.48 6.24
CA VAL A 41 9.57 -2.34 6.91
C VAL A 41 9.61 -1.13 6.00
N THR A 42 9.17 0.00 6.52
CA THR A 42 9.33 1.33 5.91
C THR A 42 9.60 2.38 7.00
N LYS A 43 10.20 3.51 6.60
CA LYS A 43 10.46 4.65 7.48
C LYS A 43 9.65 5.89 7.09
N ASP A 44 8.87 5.77 6.02
CA ASP A 44 8.09 6.84 5.44
C ASP A 44 6.66 6.87 5.98
N TRP A 45 6.04 8.05 5.92
CA TRP A 45 4.63 8.18 6.27
C TRP A 45 3.76 7.59 5.16
N CYS A 46 3.00 6.57 5.54
CA CYS A 46 2.04 5.89 4.68
C CYS A 46 0.64 6.47 4.88
N THR A 47 -0.16 6.50 3.82
CA THR A 47 -1.47 7.18 3.77
C THR A 47 -2.61 6.27 3.33
N GLY A 48 -2.30 5.25 2.53
CA GLY A 48 -3.28 4.31 1.98
C GLY A 48 -2.67 2.94 1.77
N VAL A 49 -3.52 1.91 1.86
CA VAL A 49 -3.12 0.51 1.65
C VAL A 49 -4.14 -0.18 0.76
N SER A 50 -3.66 -1.04 -0.13
CA SER A 50 -4.48 -1.96 -0.93
C SER A 50 -3.92 -3.36 -0.76
N ILE A 51 -4.83 -4.32 -0.55
CA ILE A 51 -4.51 -5.75 -0.49
C ILE A 51 -5.07 -6.37 -1.76
N VAL A 52 -4.20 -6.93 -2.57
CA VAL A 52 -4.52 -7.38 -3.94
C VAL A 52 -3.48 -8.38 -4.40
N ASP A 53 -3.89 -9.47 -5.06
CA ASP A 53 -3.00 -10.38 -5.79
C ASP A 53 -2.61 -9.72 -7.12
N VAL A 54 -1.51 -8.96 -7.14
CA VAL A 54 -1.14 -8.13 -8.30
C VAL A 54 -0.47 -8.92 -9.41
N ASN A 55 0.13 -10.06 -9.06
CA ASN A 55 0.85 -10.95 -9.99
C ASN A 55 0.11 -12.27 -10.25
N GLN A 56 -1.16 -12.35 -9.84
CA GLN A 56 -2.06 -13.49 -10.05
C GLN A 56 -1.51 -14.84 -9.58
N ASP A 57 -0.69 -14.86 -8.53
CA ASP A 57 -0.07 -16.09 -8.02
C ASP A 57 -0.92 -16.82 -6.97
N GLY A 58 -2.09 -16.26 -6.65
CA GLY A 58 -3.04 -16.75 -5.67
C GLY A 58 -2.76 -16.28 -4.24
N PHE A 59 -1.82 -15.36 -4.04
CA PHE A 59 -1.50 -14.79 -2.73
C PHE A 59 -1.66 -13.26 -2.75
N ASP A 60 -2.37 -12.73 -1.75
CA ASP A 60 -2.54 -11.29 -1.64
C ASP A 60 -1.20 -10.58 -1.37
N ASP A 61 -0.90 -9.58 -2.21
CA ASP A 61 0.19 -8.62 -2.05
C ASP A 61 -0.30 -7.34 -1.36
N ILE A 62 0.64 -6.46 -1.00
CA ILE A 62 0.34 -5.22 -0.29
C ILE A 62 0.91 -4.03 -1.05
N TYR A 63 0.04 -3.17 -1.58
CA TYR A 63 0.42 -1.88 -2.14
C TYR A 63 0.21 -0.77 -1.10
N VAL A 64 1.20 0.12 -0.97
CA VAL A 64 1.25 1.14 0.08
C VAL A 64 1.50 2.49 -0.55
N CYS A 65 0.54 3.39 -0.39
CA CYS A 65 0.66 4.80 -0.75
C CYS A 65 1.49 5.53 0.30
N VAL A 66 2.45 6.33 -0.17
CA VAL A 66 3.42 7.02 0.66
C VAL A 66 3.32 8.52 0.43
N PHE A 67 3.19 9.26 1.53
CA PHE A 67 3.33 10.72 1.53
C PHE A 67 4.78 11.15 1.75
N GLY A 68 5.54 10.35 2.49
CA GLY A 68 6.93 10.62 2.84
C GLY A 68 7.07 11.50 4.09
N LYS A 69 8.18 11.34 4.80
CA LYS A 69 8.46 12.08 6.05
C LYS A 69 9.07 13.48 5.79
N ASP A 70 9.88 13.60 4.75
CA ASP A 70 10.47 14.86 4.31
C ASP A 70 9.72 15.38 3.09
N LEU A 71 8.91 16.43 3.26
CA LEU A 71 8.13 16.99 2.14
C LEU A 71 9.00 17.58 1.02
N LYS A 72 10.30 17.79 1.25
CA LYS A 72 11.24 18.24 0.21
C LYS A 72 11.82 17.09 -0.60
N GLN A 73 11.72 15.85 -0.12
CA GLN A 73 12.22 14.65 -0.77
C GLN A 73 11.06 13.72 -1.07
N ARG A 74 10.82 13.44 -2.35
CA ARG A 74 9.75 12.53 -2.71
C ARG A 74 10.12 11.10 -2.31
N SER A 75 9.24 10.48 -1.53
CA SER A 75 9.30 9.05 -1.25
C SER A 75 8.47 8.30 -2.29
N LYS A 76 8.89 7.07 -2.61
CA LYS A 76 8.16 6.20 -3.54
C LYS A 76 7.07 5.42 -2.80
N ASN A 77 5.96 5.17 -3.48
CA ASN A 77 5.02 4.12 -3.07
C ASN A 77 5.72 2.76 -3.05
N LEU A 78 5.19 1.85 -2.26
CA LEU A 78 5.77 0.53 -2.03
C LEU A 78 4.78 -0.54 -2.47
N LEU A 79 5.30 -1.64 -3.00
CA LEU A 79 4.56 -2.84 -3.37
C LEU A 79 5.32 -4.00 -2.74
N TYR A 80 4.67 -4.69 -1.83
CA TYR A 80 5.22 -5.83 -1.13
C TYR A 80 4.61 -7.09 -1.72
N ILE A 81 5.39 -7.80 -2.55
CA ILE A 81 4.99 -9.07 -3.14
C ILE A 81 5.08 -10.16 -2.08
N ASN A 82 4.01 -10.92 -1.90
CA ASN A 82 3.93 -12.02 -0.97
C ASN A 82 4.78 -13.19 -1.47
N ASN A 83 5.82 -13.55 -0.71
CA ASN A 83 6.67 -14.71 -1.03
C ASN A 83 6.35 -15.94 -0.15
N LYS A 84 5.13 -15.96 0.41
CA LYS A 84 4.54 -17.02 1.24
C LYS A 84 5.19 -17.07 2.62
N ASN A 85 4.63 -17.91 3.50
CA ASN A 85 5.13 -18.10 4.87
C ASN A 85 5.33 -16.78 5.65
N LEU A 86 4.39 -15.85 5.49
CA LEU A 86 4.40 -14.52 6.12
C LEU A 86 5.56 -13.61 5.67
N GLY A 87 6.24 -13.92 4.55
CA GLY A 87 7.30 -13.08 4.00
C GLY A 87 6.81 -12.22 2.84
N PHE A 88 7.44 -11.05 2.71
CA PHE A 88 7.16 -10.08 1.66
C PHE A 88 8.45 -9.48 1.10
N ARG A 89 8.42 -9.10 -0.18
CA ARG A 89 9.51 -8.41 -0.88
C ARG A 89 9.04 -7.10 -1.49
N GLU A 90 9.66 -5.99 -1.11
CA GLU A 90 9.44 -4.69 -1.77
C GLU A 90 9.89 -4.77 -3.24
N SER A 91 8.97 -4.49 -4.16
CA SER A 91 9.12 -4.68 -5.60
C SER A 91 8.47 -3.56 -6.43
N ALA A 92 8.11 -2.41 -5.85
CA ALA A 92 7.36 -1.37 -6.56
C ALA A 92 8.07 -0.88 -7.82
N SER A 93 9.40 -0.74 -7.77
CA SER A 93 10.18 -0.29 -8.92
C SER A 93 10.25 -1.32 -10.04
N GLU A 94 10.20 -2.62 -9.70
CA GLU A 94 10.21 -3.72 -10.67
C GLU A 94 8.89 -3.79 -11.44
N TYR A 95 7.78 -3.54 -10.75
CA TYR A 95 6.42 -3.51 -11.33
C TYR A 95 6.05 -2.13 -11.92
N GLY A 96 6.95 -1.14 -11.89
CA GLY A 96 6.66 0.21 -12.37
C GLY A 96 5.66 1.00 -11.52
N LEU A 97 5.33 0.53 -10.32
CA LEU A 97 4.34 1.14 -9.40
C LEU A 97 4.97 2.01 -8.30
N ALA A 98 6.28 2.28 -8.37
CA ALA A 98 7.03 3.14 -7.46
C ALA A 98 6.77 4.65 -7.69
N ASP A 99 5.50 5.06 -7.68
CA ASP A 99 5.12 6.45 -7.88
C ASP A 99 5.64 7.35 -6.75
N THR A 100 6.02 8.59 -7.08
CA THR A 100 6.63 9.56 -6.14
C THR A 100 5.73 10.77 -5.86
N GLY A 101 4.48 10.74 -6.33
CA GLY A 101 3.43 11.67 -5.96
C GLY A 101 3.06 11.53 -4.49
N TYR A 102 2.37 12.55 -3.95
CA TYR A 102 1.83 12.44 -2.60
C TYR A 102 0.56 11.60 -2.64
N SER A 103 0.73 10.30 -2.75
CA SER A 103 -0.37 9.36 -2.96
C SER A 103 -1.23 9.24 -1.72
N THR A 104 -2.54 9.01 -1.90
CA THR A 104 -3.48 8.86 -0.78
C THR A 104 -4.14 7.50 -0.73
N GLN A 105 -4.50 6.93 -1.88
CA GLN A 105 -5.08 5.60 -2.00
C GLN A 105 -4.87 5.06 -3.42
N ALA A 106 -4.86 3.75 -3.57
CA ALA A 106 -4.95 3.07 -4.84
C ALA A 106 -6.18 2.16 -4.87
N ALA A 107 -6.67 1.89 -6.08
CA ALA A 107 -7.66 0.86 -6.34
C ALA A 107 -7.18 0.03 -7.53
N PHE A 108 -7.26 -1.29 -7.39
CA PHE A 108 -6.88 -2.24 -8.43
C PHE A 108 -8.12 -2.88 -9.02
N PHE A 109 -8.22 -2.91 -10.34
CA PHE A 109 -9.37 -3.47 -11.07
C PHE A 109 -9.00 -3.67 -12.54
N ASP A 110 -9.64 -4.65 -13.17
CA ASP A 110 -9.54 -4.91 -14.60
C ASP A 110 -10.40 -3.88 -15.38
N TYR A 111 -9.77 -2.80 -15.83
CA TYR A 111 -10.46 -1.67 -16.47
C TYR A 111 -10.91 -2.00 -17.90
N ASP A 112 -10.08 -2.70 -18.65
CA ASP A 112 -10.29 -2.96 -20.08
C ASP A 112 -10.79 -4.37 -20.40
N LYS A 113 -10.91 -5.24 -19.39
CA LYS A 113 -11.46 -6.60 -19.43
C LYS A 113 -10.54 -7.61 -20.10
N ASP A 114 -9.23 -7.44 -19.99
CA ASP A 114 -8.25 -8.38 -20.53
C ASP A 114 -7.79 -9.44 -19.51
N GLY A 115 -8.19 -9.29 -18.24
CA GLY A 115 -7.94 -10.25 -17.17
C GLY A 115 -6.67 -10.00 -16.38
N ASP A 116 -5.97 -8.88 -16.60
CA ASP A 116 -4.99 -8.36 -15.65
C ASP A 116 -5.55 -7.19 -14.83
N LEU A 117 -4.86 -6.83 -13.74
CA LEU A 117 -5.30 -5.75 -12.86
C LEU A 117 -4.58 -4.45 -13.21
N ASP A 118 -5.37 -3.45 -13.57
CA ASP A 118 -4.93 -2.06 -13.66
C ASP A 118 -4.96 -1.39 -12.29
N MET A 119 -4.29 -0.24 -12.17
CA MET A 119 -4.27 0.54 -10.94
C MET A 119 -4.70 1.99 -11.16
N TYR A 120 -5.71 2.44 -10.43
CA TYR A 120 -6.03 3.86 -10.29
C TYR A 120 -5.45 4.41 -8.99
N LEU A 121 -4.63 5.45 -9.09
CA LEU A 121 -3.88 6.05 -7.99
C LEU A 121 -4.33 7.49 -7.76
N THR A 122 -4.79 7.80 -6.54
CA THR A 122 -5.17 9.16 -6.16
C THR A 122 -4.02 9.92 -5.54
N ASN A 123 -3.86 11.18 -5.92
CA ASN A 123 -2.78 12.05 -5.46
C ASN A 123 -3.28 13.30 -4.75
N TYR A 124 -2.47 13.77 -3.79
CA TYR A 124 -2.70 15.01 -3.07
C TYR A 124 -1.79 16.14 -3.57
N LEU A 125 -2.34 17.35 -3.67
CA LEU A 125 -1.56 18.54 -3.97
C LEU A 125 -1.00 19.13 -2.68
N LEU A 126 0.32 18.98 -2.50
CA LEU A 126 1.02 19.73 -1.47
C LEU A 126 1.14 21.20 -1.90
N SER A 127 0.23 22.03 -1.38
CA SER A 127 0.22 23.46 -1.58
C SER A 127 0.75 24.18 -0.32
N PRO A 128 1.61 25.20 -0.47
CA PRO A 128 2.00 26.06 0.64
C PRO A 128 0.86 27.01 1.06
N ASN A 129 -0.17 27.18 0.23
CA ASN A 129 -1.29 28.05 0.52
C ASN A 129 -2.22 27.42 1.56
N ASN A 130 -2.88 28.26 2.35
CA ASN A 130 -3.90 27.83 3.27
C ASN A 130 -5.02 27.08 2.52
N ALA A 131 -5.35 25.86 2.97
CA ALA A 131 -6.37 25.00 2.35
C ALA A 131 -7.77 25.62 2.30
N ASN A 132 -8.03 26.67 3.09
CA ASN A 132 -9.28 27.42 3.07
C ASN A 132 -9.32 28.53 1.99
N VAL A 133 -8.23 28.72 1.23
CA VAL A 133 -8.19 29.66 0.11
C VAL A 133 -8.65 28.94 -1.15
N VAL A 134 -9.79 29.38 -1.69
CA VAL A 134 -10.33 28.84 -2.95
C VAL A 134 -9.40 29.21 -4.10
N ALA A 135 -8.85 28.20 -4.77
CA ALA A 135 -8.11 28.35 -6.01
C ALA A 135 -9.00 27.95 -7.21
N PRO A 136 -8.82 28.57 -8.39
CA PRO A 136 -9.47 28.10 -9.60
C PRO A 136 -9.00 26.68 -9.92
N ARG A 137 -9.92 25.85 -10.44
CA ARG A 137 -9.59 24.48 -10.86
C ARG A 137 -8.58 24.51 -12.01
N ASP A 138 -7.45 23.86 -11.81
CA ASP A 138 -6.51 23.58 -12.89
C ASP A 138 -7.12 22.57 -13.87
N ARG A 139 -7.14 22.92 -15.15
CA ARG A 139 -7.64 22.08 -16.26
C ARG A 139 -6.55 21.73 -17.27
N SER A 140 -5.31 22.07 -16.97
CA SER A 140 -4.17 21.86 -17.86
C SER A 140 -3.86 20.37 -18.07
N GLY A 141 -4.19 19.52 -17.10
CA GLY A 141 -3.81 18.11 -17.11
C GLY A 141 -2.35 17.86 -16.71
N TYR A 142 -1.61 18.90 -16.28
CA TYR A 142 -0.19 18.80 -15.91
C TYR A 142 0.07 19.00 -14.42
N SER A 143 -0.97 19.03 -13.58
CA SER A 143 -0.79 19.15 -12.14
C SER A 143 0.00 17.95 -11.61
N PRO A 144 1.01 18.17 -10.73
CA PRO A 144 1.75 17.09 -10.09
C PRO A 144 0.88 16.26 -9.12
N ALA A 145 -0.35 16.69 -8.85
CA ALA A 145 -1.33 16.00 -8.03
C ALA A 145 -2.46 15.37 -8.83
N ASN A 146 -2.28 15.24 -10.15
CA ASN A 146 -3.26 14.50 -10.94
C ASN A 146 -3.27 13.03 -10.51
N ASP A 147 -4.48 12.49 -10.44
CA ASP A 147 -4.68 11.07 -10.31
C ASP A 147 -4.17 10.37 -11.57
N ARG A 148 -3.73 9.13 -11.42
CA ARG A 148 -3.09 8.36 -12.49
C ARG A 148 -3.82 7.03 -12.67
N LEU A 149 -4.04 6.64 -13.92
CA LEU A 149 -4.41 5.28 -14.29
C LEU A 149 -3.15 4.61 -14.84
N TYR A 150 -2.70 3.55 -14.19
CA TYR A 150 -1.66 2.65 -14.66
C TYR A 150 -2.36 1.50 -15.32
N ARG A 151 -2.15 1.36 -16.64
CA ARG A 151 -2.64 0.22 -17.38
C ARG A 151 -1.61 -0.91 -17.30
N ASN A 152 -2.03 -2.09 -16.90
CA ASN A 152 -1.24 -3.29 -17.09
C ASN A 152 -1.59 -3.83 -18.49
N ASP A 153 -0.58 -4.21 -19.27
CA ASP A 153 -0.77 -4.78 -20.62
C ASP A 153 -0.15 -6.19 -20.67
N GLY A 154 0.17 -6.75 -19.50
CA GLY A 154 0.95 -7.97 -19.29
C GLY A 154 2.32 -8.00 -19.98
N ASP A 155 3.02 -9.12 -19.80
CA ASP A 155 4.16 -9.45 -20.65
C ASP A 155 3.65 -10.06 -21.97
N SER A 156 4.35 -9.85 -23.08
CA SER A 156 4.07 -10.50 -24.40
C SER A 156 3.99 -12.04 -24.40
N THR A 157 4.17 -12.67 -23.23
CA THR A 157 4.07 -14.10 -22.97
C THR A 157 2.75 -14.53 -22.31
N GLY A 158 1.83 -13.60 -22.03
CA GLY A 158 0.51 -13.89 -21.46
C GLY A 158 0.55 -14.32 -19.98
N ARG A 159 1.54 -13.82 -19.24
CA ARG A 159 1.59 -13.94 -17.78
C ARG A 159 1.43 -12.53 -17.23
N GLY A 160 0.28 -12.29 -16.60
CA GLY A 160 0.09 -11.18 -15.67
C GLY A 160 0.66 -11.52 -14.30
#